data_AF-A0A9E4XE46-F1
#
_entry.id   AF-A0A9E4XE46-F1
#
_cell.length_a   1.000
_cell.length_b   1.000
_cell.length_c   1.000
_cell.angle_alpha   90.00
_cell.angle_beta   90.00
_cell.angle_gamma   90.00
#
_symmetry.space_group_name_H-M   'P 1'
#
loop_
_entity.id
_entity.type
_entity.pdbx_description
1 polymer ?
#
loop_
_entity_poly.entity_id
_entity_poly.type
_entity_poly.pdbx_seq_one_letter_code
_entity_poly.pdbx_strand_id
1 'polypeptide(L)' 'MKILVTGGAGFIGSHLVDALFDAGHEVAVIDDLSTGSQANLNPQADFHRIDITDYDATRA' A
#
# COMPACT_ATOMS: atom_id res chain seq x y z
N MET A 1 13.86 -0.63 6.60
CA MET A 1 13.47 0.79 6.47
C MET A 1 11.96 0.89 6.55
N LYS A 2 11.40 2.07 6.83
CA LYS A 2 9.95 2.31 6.74
C LYS A 2 9.61 2.84 5.35
N ILE A 3 8.71 2.18 4.64
CA ILE A 3 8.37 2.47 3.24
C ILE A 3 6.86 2.58 3.10
N LEU A 4 6.41 3.64 2.43
CA LEU A 4 5.02 3.82 2.03
C LEU A 4 4.87 3.51 0.54
N VAL A 5 3.95 2.62 0.19
CA VAL A 5 3.60 2.32 -1.20
C VAL A 5 2.19 2.81 -1.49
N THR A 6 2.07 3.81 -2.36
CA THR A 6 0.77 4.23 -2.91
C THR A 6 0.36 3.32 -4.06
N GLY A 7 -0.91 2.94 -4.16
CA GLY A 7 -1.37 2.03 -5.22
C GLY A 7 -0.96 0.57 -4.97
N GLY A 8 -0.67 0.21 -3.71
CA GLY A 8 -0.18 -1.12 -3.33
C GLY A 8 -1.18 -2.26 -3.45
N ALA A 9 -2.47 -1.97 -3.71
CA ALA A 9 -3.47 -2.98 -4.04
C ALA A 9 -3.60 -3.22 -5.57
N GLY A 10 -2.86 -2.46 -6.39
CA GLY A 10 -2.78 -2.64 -7.84
C GLY A 10 -1.78 -3.72 -8.27
N PHE A 11 -1.75 -4.05 -9.57
CA PHE A 11 -0.94 -5.15 -10.11
C PHE A 11 0.56 -5.03 -9.80
N ILE A 12 1.18 -3.89 -10.12
CA ILE A 12 2.63 -3.70 -9.85
C ILE A 12 2.87 -3.44 -8.37
N GLY A 13 1.99 -2.66 -7.74
CA GLY A 13 2.12 -2.27 -6.34
C GLY A 13 2.14 -3.46 -5.40
N SER A 14 1.27 -4.46 -5.60
CA SER A 14 1.20 -5.64 -4.73
C SER A 14 2.49 -6.47 -4.80
N HIS A 15 3.01 -6.72 -6.00
CA HIS A 15 4.29 -7.43 -6.16
C HIS A 15 5.48 -6.65 -5.57
N LEU A 16 5.45 -5.32 -5.64
CA LEU A 16 6.46 -4.49 -4.98
C LEU A 16 6.35 -4.61 -3.45
N VAL A 17 5.14 -4.56 -2.89
CA VAL A 17 4.93 -4.72 -1.44
C VAL A 17 5.47 -6.07 -0.96
N ASP A 18 5.17 -7.16 -1.67
CA ASP A 18 5.71 -8.49 -1.35
C ASP A 18 7.25 -8.50 -1.37
N ALA A 19 7.86 -7.96 -2.41
CA ALA A 19 9.33 -7.90 -2.54
C ALA A 19 9.99 -7.04 -1.44
N LEU A 20 9.33 -5.98 -0.98
CA LEU A 20 9.84 -5.13 0.11
C LEU A 20 9.76 -5.85 1.47
N PHE A 21 8.71 -6.66 1.70
CA PHE A 21 8.64 -7.54 2.87
C PHE A 21 9.73 -8.61 2.84
N ASP A 22 9.95 -9.26 1.70
CA ASP A 22 11.03 -10.24 1.52
C ASP A 22 12.43 -9.63 1.75
N ALA A 23 12.59 -8.33 1.47
CA ALA A 23 13.80 -7.57 1.75
C ALA A 23 13.94 -7.12 3.23
N GLY A 24 13.01 -7.49 4.10
CA GLY A 24 13.05 -7.15 5.53
C GLY A 24 12.69 -5.69 5.84
N HIS A 25 11.80 -5.08 5.08
CA HIS A 25 11.32 -3.72 5.32
C HIS A 25 9.96 -3.69 6.03
N GLU A 26 9.70 -2.57 6.71
CA GLU A 26 8.36 -2.24 7.23
C GLU A 26 7.61 -1.49 6.13
N VAL A 27 6.46 -2.01 5.72
CA VAL A 27 5.70 -1.47 4.58
C VAL A 27 4.29 -1.08 5.01
N ALA A 28 3.92 0.16 4.71
CA ALA A 28 2.54 0.65 4.75
C ALA A 28 2.03 0.86 3.32
N VAL A 29 0.74 0.65 3.11
CA VAL A 29 0.08 0.81 1.81
C VAL A 29 -1.04 1.83 1.90
N ILE A 30 -1.06 2.80 0.99
CA ILE A 30 -2.21 3.67 0.74
C ILE A 30 -2.81 3.33 -0.61
N ASP A 31 -4.09 2.97 -0.64
CA ASP A 31 -4.82 2.68 -1.89
C ASP A 31 -6.32 2.94 -1.68
N ASP A 32 -6.99 3.57 -2.64
CA ASP A 32 -8.43 3.85 -2.57
C ASP A 32 -9.30 2.68 -3.08
N LEU A 33 -8.66 1.66 -3.68
CA LEU A 33 -9.25 0.51 -4.35
C LEU A 33 -10.07 0.89 -5.60
N SER A 34 -9.73 2.00 -6.26
CA SER A 34 -10.40 2.46 -7.49
C SER A 34 -10.28 1.43 -8.64
N THR A 35 -9.08 0.87 -8.81
CA THR A 35 -8.81 -0.24 -9.75
C THR A 35 -8.05 -1.40 -9.10
N GLY A 36 -7.51 -1.20 -7.90
CA GLY A 36 -6.90 -2.23 -7.07
C GLY A 36 -7.93 -3.18 -6.46
N SER A 37 -7.44 -4.26 -5.86
CA SER A 37 -8.28 -5.26 -5.18
C SER A 37 -7.72 -5.59 -3.81
N GLN A 38 -8.61 -5.74 -2.82
CA GLN A 38 -8.20 -6.21 -1.49
C GLN A 38 -7.53 -7.59 -1.54
N ALA A 39 -7.83 -8.42 -2.53
CA ALA A 39 -7.20 -9.72 -2.72
C ALA A 39 -5.70 -9.63 -3.06
N ASN A 40 -5.23 -8.46 -3.52
CA ASN A 40 -3.82 -8.21 -3.84
C ASN A 40 -3.03 -7.66 -2.64
N LEU A 41 -3.69 -7.33 -1.53
CA LEU A 41 -2.99 -6.77 -0.37
C LEU A 41 -2.19 -7.87 0.34
N ASN A 42 -0.93 -7.59 0.59
CA ASN A 42 -0.13 -8.42 1.48
C ASN A 42 -0.74 -8.33 2.91
N PRO A 43 -1.04 -9.46 3.58
CA PRO A 43 -1.70 -9.46 4.89
C PRO A 43 -0.83 -8.89 6.02
N GLN A 44 0.47 -8.71 5.78
CA GLN A 44 1.40 -8.10 6.74
C GLN A 44 1.51 -6.58 6.56
N ALA A 45 1.01 -6.03 5.45
CA ALA A 45 1.04 -4.59 5.19
C ALA A 45 0.10 -3.83 6.13
N ASP A 46 0.57 -2.69 6.63
CA ASP A 46 -0.31 -1.72 7.29
C ASP A 46 -1.10 -0.97 6.20
N PHE A 47 -2.36 -1.36 6.00
CA PHE A 47 -3.19 -0.88 4.90
C PHE A 47 -4.11 0.28 5.32
N HIS A 48 -3.99 1.39 4.60
CA HIS A 48 -4.79 2.59 4.74
C HIS A 48 -5.62 2.81 3.48
N ARG A 49 -6.94 2.72 3.60
CA ARG A 49 -7.85 2.98 2.48
C ARG A 49 -8.09 4.48 2.33
N ILE A 50 -7.23 5.16 1.56
CA ILE A 50 -7.23 6.61 1.38
C ILE A 50 -7.00 6.93 -0.11
N ASP A 51 -7.71 7.94 -0.62
CA ASP A 51 -7.38 8.60 -1.88
C ASP A 51 -6.21 9.56 -1.64
N ILE A 52 -5.10 9.38 -2.35
CA ILE A 52 -3.90 10.20 -2.21
C ILE A 52 -4.11 11.68 -2.58
N THR A 53 -5.21 12.01 -3.25
CA THR A 53 -5.60 13.39 -3.57
C THR A 53 -6.34 14.09 -2.42
N ASP A 54 -6.78 13.34 -1.39
CA ASP A 54 -7.31 13.89 -0.15
C ASP A 54 -6.17 14.30 0.79
N TYR A 55 -5.84 15.59 0.74
CA TYR A 55 -4.77 16.16 1.54
C TYR A 55 -5.01 16.05 3.06
N ASP A 56 -6.25 16.16 3.51
CA ASP A 56 -6.55 16.11 4.94
C ASP A 56 -6.50 14.66 5.44
N ALA A 57 -7.00 13.70 4.65
CA ALA A 57 -6.91 12.28 4.98
C ALA A 57 -5.47 11.75 5.00
N THR A 58 -4.57 12.32 4.19
CA THR A 58 -3.14 11.93 4.15
C THR A 58 -2.29 12.59 5.24
N ARG A 59 -2.84 13.55 6.00
CA ARG A 59 -2.18 14.20 7.14
C ARG A 59 -2.52 13.48 8.44
N ALA A 60 -1.75 12.45 8.76
CA ALA A 60 -1.69 11.83 10.09
C ALA A 60 -0.42 12.27 10.85
#